data_AF-A0A952XQH8-F1
#
_entry.id   AF-A0A952XQH8-F1
#
_cell.length_a   1.000
_cell.length_b   1.000
_cell.length_c   1.000
_cell.angle_alpha   90.00
_cell.angle_beta   90.00
_cell.angle_gamma   90.00
#
_symmetry.space_group_name_H-M   'P 1'
#
loop_
_entity.id
_entity.type
_entity.pdbx_description
1 polymer ?
#
loop_
_entity_poly.entity_id
_entity_poly.type
_entity_poly.pdbx_seq_one_letter_code
_entity_poly.pdbx_strand_id
1 'polypeptide(L)'
;MLDRREFLATLLACAFTPICYQCISANSNSYDYFSACFINTQTHITHDSILKAVDTPNIESAERLFHEFSHICNVFNIRANLLFLGGEHSYNAYADHLDANTRLDGTIYLGKNLLLDEVDAYSTYNVAFWGIMSHECGHILQFSHNMSFSKMGDNVLYRELEADFLAGYYLGQKWRDTQFDTRAFRDSVSHKGDLAGRAAQTHGSREQRVHAVEQGIRFGLGGAKSITQILDVASAEAKNIVALE
;
A
#
# COMPACT_ATOMS: atom_id res chain seq x y z
N MET A 1 41.63 0.94 15.21
CA MET A 1 41.06 -0.38 14.91
C MET A 1 39.60 -0.28 15.28
N LEU A 2 38.73 -0.01 14.31
CA LEU A 2 37.30 0.25 14.55
C LEU A 2 36.59 -1.07 14.87
N ASP A 3 35.62 -1.02 15.80
CA ASP A 3 34.81 -2.16 16.21
C ASP A 3 34.05 -2.73 14.99
N ARG A 4 33.95 -4.07 14.90
CA ARG A 4 33.22 -4.79 13.84
C ARG A 4 31.77 -4.32 13.73
N ARG A 5 31.17 -3.77 14.79
CA ARG A 5 29.82 -3.20 14.79
C ARG A 5 29.74 -1.85 14.08
N GLU A 6 30.76 -1.00 14.21
CA GLU A 6 30.81 0.31 13.53
C GLU A 6 31.14 0.16 12.04
N PHE A 7 31.90 -0.88 11.66
CA PHE A 7 32.23 -1.15 10.26
C PHE A 7 31.02 -1.65 9.46
N LEU A 8 30.11 -2.43 10.07
CA LEU A 8 28.86 -2.88 9.44
C LEU A 8 27.82 -1.76 9.33
N ALA A 9 27.71 -0.88 10.33
CA ALA A 9 26.85 0.30 10.25
C ALA A 9 27.26 1.27 9.12
N THR A 10 28.58 1.39 8.88
CA THR A 10 29.12 2.25 7.82
C THR A 10 28.94 1.64 6.41
N LEU A 11 28.91 0.30 6.28
CA LEU A 11 28.69 -0.38 5.01
C LEU A 11 27.22 -0.37 4.57
N LEU A 12 26.27 -0.42 5.52
CA LEU A 12 24.83 -0.31 5.23
C LEU A 12 24.39 1.13 4.88
N ALA A 13 25.04 2.14 5.46
CA ALA A 13 24.79 3.54 5.10
C ALA A 13 25.26 3.91 3.68
N CYS A 14 26.18 3.15 3.09
CA CYS A 14 26.73 3.39 1.76
C CYS A 14 26.04 2.59 0.63
N ALA A 15 25.29 1.54 0.95
CA ALA A 15 24.53 0.76 -0.05
C ALA A 15 23.16 1.36 -0.37
N PHE A 16 22.66 2.25 0.49
CA PHE A 16 21.51 3.11 0.25
C PHE A 16 21.98 4.56 0.33
N THR A 17 22.78 4.99 -0.64
CA THR A 17 22.98 6.43 -0.82
C THR A 17 21.59 7.07 -0.97
N PRO A 18 21.18 7.98 -0.08
CA PRO A 18 20.00 8.77 -0.33
C PRO A 18 20.28 9.52 -1.63
N ILE A 19 19.48 9.27 -2.66
CA ILE A 19 19.44 10.18 -3.80
C ILE A 19 19.14 11.55 -3.19
N CYS A 20 20.17 12.39 -3.31
CA CYS A 20 20.29 13.75 -2.84
C CYS A 20 18.94 14.45 -2.59
N TYR A 21 18.71 14.87 -1.34
CA TYR A 21 17.60 15.72 -0.90
C TYR A 21 17.51 17.08 -1.63
N GLN A 22 18.40 17.36 -2.59
CA GLN A 22 18.51 18.64 -3.31
C GLN A 22 17.91 18.63 -4.73
N CYS A 23 17.24 17.56 -5.17
CA CYS A 23 16.55 17.56 -6.47
C CYS A 23 15.03 17.79 -6.37
N ILE A 24 14.45 17.91 -5.18
CA ILE A 24 13.05 18.36 -5.00
C ILE A 24 13.04 19.89 -5.03
N SER A 25 13.44 20.49 -6.16
CA SER A 25 13.12 21.89 -6.42
C SER A 25 11.71 21.93 -6.98
N ALA A 26 10.79 22.46 -6.19
CA ALA A 26 9.40 22.72 -6.54
C ALA A 26 9.28 23.33 -7.94
N ASN A 27 8.65 22.58 -8.84
CA ASN A 27 7.92 23.18 -9.96
C ASN A 27 6.46 22.84 -9.72
N SER A 28 5.82 23.65 -8.87
CA SER A 28 4.47 23.49 -8.34
C SER A 28 3.39 23.81 -9.38
N ASN A 29 3.43 23.14 -10.53
CA ASN A 29 2.42 23.27 -11.57
C ASN A 29 2.11 21.90 -12.19
N SER A 30 1.48 21.03 -11.40
CA SER A 30 0.73 19.89 -11.94
C SER A 30 -0.51 19.65 -11.06
N TYR A 31 -1.62 19.43 -11.75
CA TYR A 31 -3.01 19.51 -11.30
C TYR A 31 -3.44 18.40 -10.32
N ASP A 32 -4.08 18.79 -9.21
CA ASP A 32 -5.32 18.26 -8.60
C ASP A 32 -5.73 16.76 -8.72
N TYR A 33 -4.81 15.80 -8.68
CA TYR A 33 -5.17 14.38 -8.51
C TYR A 33 -4.39 13.69 -7.40
N PHE A 34 -4.62 14.14 -6.15
CA PHE A 34 -4.23 13.37 -4.98
C PHE A 34 -5.28 12.28 -4.71
N SER A 35 -5.09 11.09 -5.30
CA SER A 35 -5.91 9.90 -5.02
C SER A 35 -5.32 9.11 -3.87
N ALA A 36 -5.46 9.61 -2.64
CA ALA A 36 -5.00 8.92 -1.44
C ALA A 36 -6.14 8.09 -0.80
N CYS A 37 -5.80 6.86 -0.39
CA CYS A 37 -6.62 6.08 0.52
C CYS A 37 -6.51 6.70 1.93
N PHE A 38 -7.62 7.05 2.60
CA PHE A 38 -7.57 7.68 3.92
C PHE A 38 -8.33 6.83 4.94
N ILE A 39 -7.59 6.18 5.82
CA ILE A 39 -8.16 5.40 6.93
C ILE A 39 -8.89 6.33 7.92
N ASN A 40 -8.42 7.58 8.09
CA ASN A 40 -9.07 8.61 8.90
C ASN A 40 -9.42 9.86 8.07
N THR A 41 -10.70 10.20 8.03
CA THR A 41 -11.35 11.19 7.14
C THR A 41 -11.28 12.65 7.62
N GLN A 42 -10.57 12.97 8.70
CA GLN A 42 -10.66 14.31 9.31
C GLN A 42 -9.62 15.35 8.88
N THR A 43 -8.69 15.04 7.97
CA THR A 43 -7.63 16.00 7.62
C THR A 43 -7.59 16.25 6.12
N HIS A 44 -7.75 17.52 5.71
CA HIS A 44 -7.26 17.97 4.40
C HIS A 44 -5.73 17.89 4.44
N ILE A 45 -5.19 16.83 3.86
CA ILE A 45 -3.73 16.60 3.78
C ILE A 45 -3.23 17.21 2.47
N THR A 46 -2.17 18.00 2.55
CA THR A 46 -1.48 18.58 1.38
C THR A 46 -0.14 17.88 1.19
N HIS A 47 0.38 17.83 -0.04
CA HIS A 47 1.71 17.27 -0.29
C HIS A 47 2.80 17.95 0.58
N ASP A 48 2.67 19.25 0.84
CA ASP A 48 3.58 19.99 1.72
C ASP A 48 3.48 19.59 3.20
N SER A 49 2.29 19.24 3.70
CA SER A 49 2.14 18.76 5.09
C SER A 49 2.72 17.36 5.26
N ILE A 50 2.63 16.54 4.22
CA ILE A 50 3.19 15.19 4.15
C ILE A 50 4.71 15.22 4.26
N LEU A 51 5.37 16.03 3.42
CA LEU A 51 6.83 16.09 3.39
C LEU A 51 7.41 16.57 4.74
N LYS A 52 6.69 17.44 5.45
CA LYS A 52 7.06 17.90 6.80
C LYS A 52 6.89 16.84 7.87
N ALA A 53 6.04 15.84 7.64
CA ALA A 53 5.76 14.77 8.57
C ALA A 53 6.66 13.54 8.37
N VAL A 54 7.53 13.52 7.34
CA VAL A 54 8.44 12.40 7.09
C VAL A 54 9.39 12.21 8.28
N ASP A 55 9.45 10.99 8.79
CA ASP A 55 10.15 10.66 10.02
C ASP A 55 10.89 9.31 9.87
N THR A 56 11.89 9.03 10.72
CA THR A 56 12.75 7.84 10.61
C THR A 56 12.21 6.72 11.51
N PRO A 57 11.95 5.50 11.01
CA PRO A 57 11.46 4.40 11.84
C PRO A 57 12.55 3.88 12.81
N ASN A 58 12.14 3.14 13.84
CA ASN A 58 13.08 2.35 14.65
C ASN A 58 13.70 1.23 13.80
N ILE A 59 15.01 1.04 13.90
CA ILE A 59 15.86 0.29 12.97
C ILE A 59 15.49 -1.20 12.88
N GLU A 60 15.15 -1.86 13.98
CA GLU A 60 14.91 -3.33 13.99
C GLU A 60 13.57 -3.71 13.32
N SER A 61 12.51 -2.94 13.55
CA SER A 61 11.22 -3.12 12.85
C SER A 61 11.31 -2.71 11.37
N ALA A 62 12.25 -1.83 11.03
CA ALA A 62 12.42 -1.34 9.66
C ALA A 62 12.98 -2.42 8.73
N GLU A 63 13.92 -3.27 9.16
CA GLU A 63 14.52 -4.29 8.28
C GLU A 63 13.51 -5.32 7.77
N ARG A 64 12.68 -5.88 8.66
CA ARG A 64 11.64 -6.84 8.29
C ARG A 64 10.59 -6.20 7.37
N LEU A 65 10.25 -4.96 7.66
CA LEU A 65 9.31 -4.17 6.89
C LEU A 65 9.85 -3.89 5.48
N PHE A 66 11.10 -3.45 5.34
CA PHE A 66 11.73 -3.22 4.03
C PHE A 66 11.92 -4.50 3.24
N HIS A 67 12.25 -5.62 3.90
CA HIS A 67 12.32 -6.92 3.25
C HIS A 67 10.97 -7.32 2.66
N GLU A 68 9.89 -7.19 3.44
CA GLU A 68 8.55 -7.49 2.96
C GLU A 68 8.09 -6.54 1.85
N PHE A 69 8.31 -5.23 2.03
CA PHE A 69 8.03 -4.22 1.02
C PHE A 69 8.70 -4.53 -0.31
N SER A 70 9.98 -4.93 -0.27
CA SER A 70 10.73 -5.34 -1.45
C SER A 70 10.11 -6.59 -2.10
N HIS A 71 9.63 -7.55 -1.30
CA HIS A 71 8.96 -8.74 -1.82
C HIS A 71 7.63 -8.40 -2.50
N ILE A 72 6.81 -7.52 -1.92
CA ILE A 72 5.58 -7.02 -2.55
C ILE A 72 5.88 -6.33 -3.88
N CYS A 73 6.87 -5.42 -3.89
CA CYS A 73 7.32 -4.73 -5.09
C CYS A 73 7.74 -5.71 -6.20
N ASN A 74 8.45 -6.78 -5.85
CA ASN A 74 8.84 -7.83 -6.79
C ASN A 74 7.65 -8.61 -7.34
N VAL A 75 6.65 -8.95 -6.50
CA VAL A 75 5.45 -9.67 -6.93
C VAL A 75 4.63 -8.82 -7.92
N PHE A 76 4.53 -7.52 -7.70
CA PHE A 76 3.82 -6.60 -8.59
C PHE A 76 4.70 -6.02 -9.70
N ASN A 77 6.00 -6.32 -9.71
CA ASN A 77 6.96 -5.76 -10.66
C ASN A 77 6.89 -4.22 -10.73
N ILE A 78 6.89 -3.58 -9.55
CA ILE A 78 6.88 -2.12 -9.37
C ILE A 78 8.14 -1.67 -8.61
N ARG A 79 8.47 -0.39 -8.74
CA ARG A 79 9.56 0.30 -8.06
C ARG A 79 8.98 1.42 -7.22
N ALA A 80 8.63 1.12 -5.99
CA ALA A 80 8.05 2.10 -5.07
C ALA A 80 9.07 2.57 -4.02
N ASN A 81 8.91 3.81 -3.55
CA ASN A 81 9.55 4.28 -2.33
C ASN A 81 8.63 4.10 -1.13
N LEU A 82 9.18 4.05 0.08
CA LEU A 82 8.43 3.96 1.33
C LEU A 82 8.94 5.00 2.32
N LEU A 83 8.05 5.90 2.73
CA LEU A 83 8.31 6.97 3.69
C LEU A 83 7.40 6.80 4.91
N PHE A 84 7.90 7.12 6.10
CA PHE A 84 7.10 7.04 7.32
C PHE A 84 6.61 8.41 7.74
N LEU A 85 5.36 8.50 8.17
CA LEU A 85 4.75 9.73 8.66
C LEU A 85 4.66 9.74 10.19
N GLY A 86 5.12 10.83 10.80
CA GLY A 86 4.89 11.17 12.20
C GLY A 86 3.74 12.17 12.39
N GLY A 87 3.56 12.62 13.64
CA GLY A 87 2.62 13.69 13.97
C GLY A 87 1.15 13.34 13.71
N GLU A 88 0.40 14.29 13.16
CA GLU A 88 -1.05 14.17 12.90
C GLU A 88 -1.40 13.18 11.78
N HIS A 89 -0.44 12.78 10.95
CA HIS A 89 -0.63 11.84 9.84
C HIS A 89 -0.22 10.40 10.21
N SER A 90 0.14 10.15 11.46
CA SER A 90 0.70 8.88 11.91
C SER A 90 -0.29 7.71 11.87
N TYR A 91 -1.59 7.92 11.67
CA TYR A 91 -2.63 6.87 11.62
C TYR A 91 -3.14 6.55 10.20
N ASN A 92 -2.50 7.06 9.15
CA ASN A 92 -2.91 6.86 7.75
C ASN A 92 -1.83 6.16 6.93
N ALA A 93 -2.22 5.56 5.82
CA ALA A 93 -1.32 5.13 4.74
C ALA A 93 -1.90 5.62 3.41
N TYR A 94 -1.06 6.00 2.45
CA TYR A 94 -1.51 6.29 1.09
C TYR A 94 -0.37 6.13 0.08
N ALA A 95 -0.76 5.83 -1.15
CA ALA A 95 0.09 5.79 -2.32
C ALA A 95 -0.04 7.08 -3.15
N ASP A 96 1.10 7.59 -3.61
CA ASP A 96 1.16 8.70 -4.56
C ASP A 96 1.94 8.29 -5.81
N HIS A 97 1.47 8.73 -6.96
CA HIS A 97 2.21 8.68 -8.20
C HIS A 97 3.36 9.69 -8.16
N LEU A 98 4.54 9.29 -8.63
CA LEU A 98 5.66 10.22 -8.77
C LEU A 98 5.70 10.83 -10.16
N ASP A 99 6.20 12.06 -10.24
CA ASP A 99 6.51 12.74 -11.50
C ASP A 99 7.43 11.89 -12.39
N ALA A 100 7.25 12.04 -13.72
CA ALA A 100 7.91 11.26 -14.78
C ALA A 100 9.45 11.31 -14.79
N ASN A 101 10.05 12.14 -13.93
CA ASN A 101 11.50 12.32 -13.82
C ASN A 101 12.17 11.40 -12.79
N THR A 102 11.40 10.55 -12.10
CA THR A 102 11.96 9.53 -11.19
C THR A 102 12.04 8.16 -11.88
N ARG A 103 13.00 7.31 -11.49
CA ARG A 103 13.03 5.89 -11.89
C ARG A 103 12.05 5.04 -11.07
N LEU A 104 11.11 5.67 -10.37
CA LEU A 104 10.17 5.02 -9.48
C LEU A 104 8.78 5.12 -10.09
N ASP A 105 7.95 4.14 -9.75
CA ASP A 105 6.57 4.07 -10.20
C ASP A 105 5.63 4.78 -9.20
N GLY A 106 6.11 5.03 -7.97
CA GLY A 106 5.50 5.97 -7.02
C GLY A 106 6.05 5.86 -5.60
N THR A 107 5.36 6.49 -4.63
CA THR A 107 5.76 6.51 -3.21
C THR A 107 4.60 6.13 -2.32
N ILE A 108 4.87 5.26 -1.33
CA ILE A 108 3.96 4.96 -0.24
C ILE A 108 4.38 5.78 0.97
N TYR A 109 3.40 6.39 1.61
CA TYR A 109 3.57 7.09 2.86
C TYR A 109 2.79 6.33 3.94
N LEU A 110 3.49 5.92 5.00
CA LEU A 110 2.97 5.04 6.03
C LEU A 110 3.07 5.68 7.41
N GLY A 111 1.94 5.89 8.05
CA GLY A 111 1.86 6.40 9.41
C GLY A 111 2.48 5.47 10.44
N LYS A 112 3.34 6.01 11.31
CA LYS A 112 4.01 5.24 12.36
C LYS A 112 3.05 4.64 13.39
N ASN A 113 2.00 5.35 13.77
CA ASN A 113 1.03 4.86 14.74
C ASN A 113 0.10 3.82 14.13
N LEU A 114 -0.22 3.92 12.84
CA LEU A 114 -0.91 2.85 12.10
C LEU A 114 -0.07 1.57 12.12
N LEU A 115 1.25 1.69 11.87
CA LEU A 115 2.16 0.56 11.99
C LEU A 115 2.13 -0.05 13.41
N LEU A 116 2.25 0.78 14.45
CA LEU A 116 2.26 0.31 15.84
C LEU A 116 0.92 -0.33 16.24
N ASP A 117 -0.21 0.25 15.87
CA ASP A 117 -1.54 -0.25 16.19
C ASP A 117 -1.79 -1.63 15.55
N GLU A 118 -1.45 -1.81 14.27
CA GLU A 118 -1.63 -3.10 13.58
C GLU A 118 -0.70 -4.18 14.13
N VAL A 119 0.48 -3.77 14.57
CA VAL A 119 1.48 -4.61 15.20
C VAL A 119 1.04 -5.05 16.61
N ASP A 120 0.48 -4.14 17.40
CA ASP A 120 0.04 -4.40 18.77
C ASP A 120 -1.32 -5.11 18.85
N ALA A 121 -2.22 -4.85 17.90
CA ALA A 121 -3.58 -5.42 17.90
C ALA A 121 -3.62 -6.92 17.51
N TYR A 122 -2.66 -7.39 16.71
CA TYR A 122 -2.68 -8.75 16.18
C TYR A 122 -1.41 -9.50 16.55
N SER A 123 -1.52 -10.51 17.42
CA SER A 123 -0.41 -11.41 17.78
C SER A 123 0.19 -12.14 16.56
N THR A 124 -0.59 -12.28 15.48
CA THR A 124 -0.11 -12.61 14.14
C THR A 124 0.40 -11.33 13.45
N TYR A 125 1.49 -10.80 14.00
CA TYR A 125 2.25 -9.53 13.82
C TYR A 125 2.45 -8.95 12.41
N ASN A 126 1.79 -9.46 11.39
CA ASN A 126 2.31 -9.49 10.05
C ASN A 126 1.21 -9.45 8.99
N VAL A 127 0.13 -10.21 9.13
CA VAL A 127 -0.83 -10.40 8.02
C VAL A 127 -1.60 -9.12 7.69
N ALA A 128 -2.12 -8.43 8.72
CA ALA A 128 -2.87 -7.20 8.54
C ALA A 128 -2.00 -6.08 7.96
N PHE A 129 -0.81 -5.91 8.52
CA PHE A 129 0.18 -4.95 8.05
C PHE A 129 0.63 -5.21 6.60
N TRP A 130 0.97 -6.45 6.26
CA TRP A 130 1.35 -6.82 4.90
C TRP A 130 0.19 -6.63 3.92
N GLY A 131 -1.04 -6.85 4.39
CA GLY A 131 -2.25 -6.54 3.66
C GLY A 131 -2.38 -5.06 3.30
N ILE A 132 -2.23 -4.16 4.29
CA ILE A 132 -2.27 -2.70 4.06
C ILE A 132 -1.18 -2.28 3.08
N MET A 133 0.07 -2.74 3.29
CA MET A 133 1.16 -2.38 2.40
C MET A 133 0.95 -2.91 0.97
N SER A 134 0.37 -4.11 0.84
CA SER A 134 0.06 -4.69 -0.47
C SER A 134 -1.07 -3.94 -1.17
N HIS A 135 -2.06 -3.44 -0.42
CA HIS A 135 -3.12 -2.57 -0.94
C HIS A 135 -2.52 -1.28 -1.51
N GLU A 136 -1.66 -0.59 -0.75
CA GLU A 136 -0.99 0.63 -1.22
C GLU A 136 -0.06 0.37 -2.42
N CYS A 137 0.69 -0.74 -2.41
CA CYS A 137 1.45 -1.16 -3.60
C CYS A 137 0.54 -1.48 -4.80
N GLY A 138 -0.68 -1.97 -4.55
CA GLY A 138 -1.69 -2.18 -5.59
C GLY A 138 -2.09 -0.88 -6.29
N HIS A 139 -2.19 0.22 -5.55
CA HIS A 139 -2.39 1.55 -6.14
C HIS A 139 -1.21 2.00 -7.00
N ILE A 140 0.03 1.78 -6.54
CA ILE A 140 1.22 2.06 -7.36
C ILE A 140 1.21 1.23 -8.65
N LEU A 141 0.79 -0.04 -8.58
CA LEU A 141 0.64 -0.89 -9.75
C LEU A 141 -0.40 -0.31 -10.73
N GLN A 142 -1.57 0.13 -10.23
CA GLN A 142 -2.60 0.78 -11.04
C GLN A 142 -2.07 2.04 -11.74
N PHE A 143 -1.32 2.89 -11.01
CA PHE A 143 -0.70 4.10 -11.57
C PHE A 143 0.30 3.76 -12.68
N SER A 144 1.20 2.80 -12.44
CA SER A 144 2.29 2.43 -13.35
C SER A 144 1.81 1.88 -14.70
N HIS A 145 0.65 1.22 -14.73
CA HIS A 145 0.14 0.57 -15.93
C HIS A 145 -0.77 1.46 -16.77
N ASN A 146 -0.81 2.77 -16.47
CA ASN A 146 -1.75 3.70 -17.08
C ASN A 146 -3.13 3.04 -17.18
N MET A 147 -3.56 2.37 -16.10
CA MET A 147 -4.94 1.91 -15.97
C MET A 147 -5.74 3.19 -15.89
N SER A 148 -6.03 3.71 -17.08
CA SER A 148 -6.58 5.02 -17.25
C SER A 148 -7.85 4.99 -16.43
N PHE A 149 -7.91 5.88 -15.47
CA PHE A 149 -9.10 6.24 -14.71
C PHE A 149 -10.37 6.29 -15.61
N SER A 150 -10.20 6.50 -16.94
CA SER A 150 -11.21 6.36 -17.99
C SER A 150 -11.80 4.95 -18.25
N LYS A 151 -11.09 3.82 -18.08
CA LYS A 151 -11.64 2.46 -18.32
C LYS A 151 -12.60 1.99 -17.24
N MET A 152 -12.53 2.60 -16.06
CA MET A 152 -13.44 2.34 -14.93
C MET A 152 -14.41 3.49 -14.69
N GLY A 153 -14.35 4.54 -15.51
CA GLY A 153 -15.18 5.73 -15.37
C GLY A 153 -15.00 6.41 -14.01
N ASP A 154 -13.77 6.79 -13.66
CA ASP A 154 -13.41 7.57 -12.46
C ASP A 154 -14.06 7.08 -11.13
N ASN A 155 -14.47 5.81 -11.07
CA ASN A 155 -15.18 5.30 -9.90
C ASN A 155 -14.16 4.82 -8.88
N VAL A 156 -13.93 5.66 -7.87
CA VAL A 156 -13.02 5.39 -6.76
C VAL A 156 -13.29 4.02 -6.15
N LEU A 157 -14.55 3.59 -6.02
CA LEU A 157 -14.89 2.29 -5.47
C LEU A 157 -14.23 1.12 -6.21
N TYR A 158 -14.24 1.12 -7.54
CA TYR A 158 -13.61 0.02 -8.30
C TYR A 158 -12.11 -0.04 -8.06
N ARG A 159 -11.45 1.12 -7.99
CA ARG A 159 -10.02 1.21 -7.73
C ARG A 159 -9.65 0.65 -6.36
N GLU A 160 -10.43 0.96 -5.33
CA GLU A 160 -10.20 0.46 -3.98
C GLU A 160 -10.44 -1.05 -3.88
N LEU A 161 -11.51 -1.57 -4.53
CA LEU A 161 -11.77 -3.01 -4.57
C LEU A 161 -10.72 -3.78 -5.37
N GLU A 162 -10.19 -3.20 -6.45
CA GLU A 162 -9.03 -3.76 -7.14
C GLU A 162 -7.79 -3.82 -6.25
N ALA A 163 -7.50 -2.74 -5.49
CA ALA A 163 -6.37 -2.72 -4.58
C ALA A 163 -6.53 -3.75 -3.45
N ASP A 164 -7.75 -3.95 -2.94
CA ASP A 164 -8.09 -5.02 -2.00
C ASP A 164 -7.89 -6.42 -2.61
N PHE A 165 -8.30 -6.62 -3.87
CA PHE A 165 -8.04 -7.87 -4.60
C PHE A 165 -6.53 -8.11 -4.75
N LEU A 166 -5.76 -7.08 -5.14
CA LEU A 166 -4.31 -7.17 -5.31
C LEU A 166 -3.61 -7.52 -3.99
N ALA A 167 -4.05 -6.90 -2.89
CA ALA A 167 -3.60 -7.26 -1.55
C ALA A 167 -3.88 -8.75 -1.27
N GLY A 168 -5.11 -9.20 -1.51
CA GLY A 168 -5.47 -10.61 -1.39
C GLY A 168 -4.59 -11.54 -2.23
N TYR A 169 -4.32 -11.20 -3.49
CA TYR A 169 -3.45 -11.98 -4.38
C TYR A 169 -2.04 -12.12 -3.82
N TYR A 170 -1.45 -11.03 -3.33
CA TYR A 170 -0.13 -11.07 -2.70
C TYR A 170 -0.11 -12.03 -1.50
N LEU A 171 -1.09 -11.92 -0.61
CA LEU A 171 -1.19 -12.81 0.54
C LEU A 171 -1.37 -14.27 0.10
N GLY A 172 -2.25 -14.55 -0.86
CA GLY A 172 -2.42 -15.89 -1.42
C GLY A 172 -1.11 -16.49 -1.96
N GLN A 173 -0.28 -15.68 -2.61
CA GLN A 173 1.05 -16.09 -3.09
C GLN A 173 2.03 -16.33 -1.93
N LYS A 174 2.05 -15.43 -0.94
CA LYS A 174 2.99 -15.47 0.20
C LYS A 174 2.83 -16.73 1.04
N TRP A 175 1.59 -17.16 1.29
CA TRP A 175 1.32 -18.36 2.10
C TRP A 175 0.78 -19.52 1.30
N ARG A 176 1.06 -19.57 -0.01
CA ARG A 176 0.66 -20.71 -0.85
C ARG A 176 1.05 -22.06 -0.24
N ASP A 177 2.24 -22.13 0.34
CA ASP A 177 2.81 -23.38 0.88
C ASP A 177 2.68 -23.50 2.41
N THR A 178 1.92 -22.60 3.06
CA THR A 178 1.75 -22.59 4.53
C THR A 178 0.30 -22.32 4.92
N GLN A 179 -0.20 -23.01 5.95
CA GLN A 179 -1.51 -22.67 6.49
C GLN A 179 -1.42 -21.30 7.18
N PHE A 180 -2.25 -20.36 6.74
CA PHE A 180 -2.34 -19.04 7.33
C PHE A 180 -3.78 -18.70 7.65
N ASP A 181 -3.99 -18.04 8.79
CA ASP A 181 -5.30 -17.61 9.21
C ASP A 181 -5.66 -16.30 8.51
N THR A 182 -6.56 -16.38 7.52
CA THR A 182 -7.05 -15.20 6.80
C THR A 182 -7.94 -14.31 7.67
N ARG A 183 -8.40 -14.77 8.84
CA ARG A 183 -9.30 -14.00 9.72
C ARG A 183 -8.69 -12.67 10.14
N ALA A 184 -7.43 -12.65 10.56
CA ALA A 184 -6.78 -11.40 10.99
C ALA A 184 -6.77 -10.34 9.88
N PHE A 185 -6.57 -10.73 8.62
CA PHE A 185 -6.62 -9.79 7.50
C PHE A 185 -8.05 -9.41 7.11
N ARG A 186 -8.97 -10.37 7.07
CA ARG A 186 -10.40 -10.11 6.82
C ARG A 186 -10.96 -9.14 7.86
N ASP A 187 -10.59 -9.32 9.11
CA ASP A 187 -10.97 -8.45 10.21
C ASP A 187 -10.33 -7.07 10.04
N SER A 188 -9.02 -6.97 9.76
CA SER A 188 -8.36 -5.67 9.56
C SER A 188 -8.99 -4.88 8.39
N VAL A 189 -9.23 -5.53 7.24
CA VAL A 189 -9.86 -4.88 6.07
C VAL A 189 -11.32 -4.52 6.33
N SER A 190 -12.09 -5.40 6.98
CA SER A 190 -13.48 -5.13 7.37
C SER A 190 -13.59 -3.93 8.31
N HIS A 191 -12.68 -3.78 9.27
CA HIS A 191 -12.68 -2.63 10.17
C HIS A 191 -12.34 -1.30 9.47
N LYS A 192 -11.62 -1.38 8.33
CA LYS A 192 -11.26 -0.23 7.48
C LYS A 192 -12.27 0.04 6.37
N GLY A 193 -13.30 -0.79 6.20
CA GLY A 193 -14.42 -0.50 5.29
C GLY A 193 -15.36 0.56 5.85
N ASP A 194 -16.07 1.25 4.96
CA ASP A 194 -16.96 2.35 5.34
C ASP A 194 -18.08 1.84 6.28
N LEU A 195 -18.30 2.56 7.39
CA LEU A 195 -19.49 2.36 8.21
C LEU A 195 -20.69 2.96 7.47
N ALA A 196 -21.73 2.15 7.26
CA ALA A 196 -22.96 2.57 6.62
C ALA A 196 -23.47 3.91 7.18
N GLY A 197 -23.63 4.92 6.31
CA GLY A 197 -24.20 6.23 6.66
C GLY A 197 -23.24 7.43 6.59
N ARG A 198 -21.96 7.26 6.29
CA ARG A 198 -21.08 8.38 5.90
C ARG A 198 -21.13 8.57 4.39
N ALA A 199 -21.90 9.55 3.94
CA ALA A 199 -21.92 9.94 2.53
C ALA A 199 -20.55 10.53 2.14
N ALA A 200 -19.97 10.00 1.06
CA ALA A 200 -18.78 10.44 0.33
C ALA A 200 -17.41 10.11 0.95
N GLN A 201 -16.88 8.92 0.61
CA GLN A 201 -15.52 8.64 0.06
C GLN A 201 -15.08 7.18 0.39
N THR A 202 -15.77 6.18 -0.16
CA THR A 202 -15.39 5.47 -1.41
C THR A 202 -14.40 4.30 -1.28
N HIS A 203 -14.19 3.72 -0.08
CA HIS A 203 -13.46 2.44 0.07
C HIS A 203 -14.32 1.20 -0.19
N GLY A 204 -15.64 1.35 -0.20
CA GLY A 204 -16.58 0.25 -0.34
C GLY A 204 -17.11 -0.25 1.00
N SER A 205 -18.21 -0.99 0.94
CA SER A 205 -18.78 -1.65 2.13
C SER A 205 -17.79 -2.67 2.68
N ARG A 206 -17.92 -3.00 3.97
CA ARG A 206 -17.07 -4.01 4.61
C ARG A 206 -17.16 -5.34 3.87
N GLU A 207 -18.37 -5.69 3.44
CA GLU A 207 -18.69 -6.91 2.69
C GLU A 207 -18.01 -6.91 1.32
N GLN A 208 -18.07 -5.81 0.57
CA GLN A 208 -17.41 -5.67 -0.73
C GLN A 208 -15.89 -5.84 -0.62
N ARG A 209 -15.27 -5.15 0.35
CA ARG A 209 -13.82 -5.19 0.57
C ARG A 209 -13.34 -6.58 0.96
N VAL A 210 -14.05 -7.23 1.91
CA VAL A 210 -13.75 -8.62 2.31
C VAL A 210 -13.90 -9.57 1.12
N HIS A 211 -14.93 -9.39 0.29
CA HIS A 211 -15.13 -10.20 -0.89
C HIS A 211 -13.96 -10.06 -1.88
N ALA A 212 -13.53 -8.82 -2.17
CA ALA A 212 -12.41 -8.55 -3.07
C ALA A 212 -11.11 -9.24 -2.61
N VAL A 213 -10.79 -9.09 -1.31
CA VAL A 213 -9.67 -9.77 -0.66
C VAL A 213 -9.75 -11.29 -0.83
N GLU A 214 -10.91 -11.89 -0.55
CA GLU A 214 -11.09 -13.34 -0.61
C GLU A 214 -10.90 -13.88 -2.03
N GLN A 215 -11.39 -13.17 -3.06
CA GLN A 215 -11.15 -13.54 -4.44
C GLN A 215 -9.67 -13.42 -4.81
N GLY A 216 -9.02 -12.35 -4.38
CA GLY A 216 -7.57 -12.17 -4.53
C GLY A 216 -6.78 -13.33 -3.94
N ILE A 217 -7.06 -13.70 -2.69
CA ILE A 217 -6.41 -14.83 -2.00
C ILE A 217 -6.56 -16.12 -2.80
N ARG A 218 -7.80 -16.45 -3.21
CA ARG A 218 -8.07 -17.66 -4.00
C ARG A 218 -7.29 -17.66 -5.31
N PHE A 219 -7.23 -16.52 -5.99
CA PHE A 219 -6.50 -16.36 -7.23
C PHE A 219 -4.98 -16.53 -7.04
N GLY A 220 -4.42 -15.95 -5.98
CA GLY A 220 -3.01 -16.07 -5.62
C GLY A 220 -2.60 -17.49 -5.21
N LEU A 221 -3.46 -18.22 -4.51
CA LEU A 221 -3.22 -19.64 -4.18
C LEU A 221 -3.08 -20.53 -5.45
N GLY A 222 -3.66 -20.09 -6.57
CA GLY A 222 -3.54 -20.72 -7.88
C GLY A 222 -2.17 -20.55 -8.56
N GLY A 223 -1.18 -19.96 -7.87
CA GLY A 223 0.19 -19.78 -8.32
C GLY A 223 0.43 -18.48 -9.09
N ALA A 224 1.70 -18.21 -9.40
CA ALA A 224 2.14 -16.96 -10.03
C ALA A 224 1.44 -16.68 -11.36
N LYS A 225 1.03 -15.43 -11.54
CA LYS A 225 0.35 -14.90 -12.73
C LYS A 225 1.15 -13.75 -13.33
N SER A 226 0.95 -13.47 -14.61
CA SER A 226 1.47 -12.23 -15.21
C SER A 226 0.70 -11.01 -14.70
N ILE A 227 1.34 -9.83 -14.69
CA ILE A 227 0.70 -8.59 -14.25
C ILE A 227 -0.60 -8.31 -15.00
N THR A 228 -0.62 -8.51 -16.32
CA THR A 228 -1.84 -8.34 -17.14
C THR A 228 -2.97 -9.25 -16.67
N GLN A 229 -2.69 -10.53 -16.40
CA GLN A 229 -3.71 -11.46 -15.90
C GLN A 229 -4.25 -11.05 -14.52
N ILE A 230 -3.38 -10.55 -13.65
CA ILE A 230 -3.79 -10.10 -12.31
C ILE A 230 -4.73 -8.90 -12.44
N LEU A 231 -4.34 -7.88 -13.22
CA LEU A 231 -5.12 -6.67 -13.41
C LEU A 231 -6.46 -6.93 -14.12
N ASP A 232 -6.49 -7.76 -15.16
CA ASP A 232 -7.72 -8.09 -15.88
C ASP A 232 -8.75 -8.79 -14.96
N VAL A 233 -8.29 -9.70 -14.10
CA VAL A 233 -9.17 -10.40 -13.15
C VAL A 233 -9.60 -9.46 -12.02
N ALA A 234 -8.67 -8.66 -11.45
CA ALA A 234 -9.01 -7.67 -10.42
C ALA A 234 -10.08 -6.69 -10.92
N SER A 235 -9.91 -6.16 -12.14
CA SER A 235 -10.89 -5.28 -12.79
C SER A 235 -12.25 -5.93 -13.00
N ALA A 236 -12.28 -7.19 -13.40
CA ALA A 236 -13.53 -7.93 -13.60
C ALA A 236 -14.24 -8.17 -12.27
N GLU A 237 -13.52 -8.57 -11.23
CA GLU A 237 -14.12 -8.85 -9.93
C GLU A 237 -14.62 -7.60 -9.22
N ALA A 238 -13.89 -6.47 -9.29
CA ALA A 238 -14.38 -5.21 -8.75
C ALA A 238 -15.74 -4.83 -9.35
N LYS A 239 -15.96 -5.07 -10.65
CA LYS A 239 -17.26 -4.84 -11.32
C LYS A 239 -18.32 -5.82 -10.87
N ASN A 240 -17.98 -7.11 -10.74
CA ASN A 240 -18.90 -8.13 -10.28
C ASN A 240 -19.40 -7.85 -8.85
N ILE A 241 -18.49 -7.48 -7.94
CA ILE A 241 -18.81 -7.19 -6.54
C ILE A 241 -19.82 -6.06 -6.43
N VAL A 242 -19.61 -4.95 -7.15
CA VAL A 242 -20.53 -3.80 -7.13
C VAL A 242 -21.88 -4.14 -7.77
N ALA A 243 -21.95 -5.09 -8.69
CA ALA A 243 -23.21 -5.49 -9.34
C ALA A 243 -24.09 -6.44 -8.48
N LEU A 244 -23.56 -6.97 -7.38
CA LEU A 244 -24.27 -7.90 -6.49
C LEU A 244 -25.07 -7.20 -5.37
N GLU A 245 -24.94 -5.87 -5.23
CA GLU A 245 -25.61 -5.02 -4.24
C GLU A 245 -26.53 -3.98 -4.90
#